data_AF-A0A969WFP1-F1
#
_entry.id   AF-A0A969WFP1-F1
#
_cell.length_a   1.000
_cell.length_b   1.000
_cell.length_c   1.000
_cell.angle_alpha   90.00
_cell.angle_beta   90.00
_cell.angle_gamma   90.00
#
_symmetry.space_group_name_H-M   'P 1'
#
loop_
_entity.id
_entity.type
_entity.pdbx_description
1 polymer ?
#
loop_
_entity_poly.entity_id
_entity_poly.type
_entity_poly.pdbx_seq_one_letter_code
_entity_poly.pdbx_strand_id
1 'polypeptide(L)'
;MSRNGRNFFHDPKKVLLGIILLGIALRLITAVVFFGNNIQALPGVYDEVSYHKLALRLLDGYGFSFGEQWWPGTAANEPTAHWSYLYTLYLAAVYTLFGPNPLIARIIQIIIVGTALPWLLYRLSYRVFVPDGLATGMFEIDGRLRREQKISLVAAAIGAVYIYLFYYSAALITEGFYI
;
A
#
# COMPACT_ATOMS: atom_id res chain seq x y z
N MET A 1 -22.06 30.70 24.52
CA MET A 1 -22.22 29.53 23.63
C MET A 1 -21.03 29.47 22.67
N SER A 2 -20.06 28.62 22.98
CA SER A 2 -18.82 28.47 22.21
C SER A 2 -19.07 27.64 20.94
N ARG A 3 -19.04 28.26 19.76
CA ARG A 3 -18.98 27.54 18.48
C ARG A 3 -17.56 27.03 18.30
N ASN A 4 -17.31 25.86 18.86
CA ASN A 4 -16.07 25.10 18.76
C ASN A 4 -15.95 24.44 17.37
N GLY A 5 -16.13 25.22 16.30
CA GLY A 5 -16.01 24.80 14.92
C GLY A 5 -14.61 25.09 14.39
N ARG A 6 -13.58 24.44 14.94
CA ARG A 6 -12.25 24.47 14.32
C ARG A 6 -12.36 23.83 12.94
N ASN A 7 -12.32 24.69 11.91
CA ASN A 7 -12.44 24.36 10.49
C ASN A 7 -11.49 23.20 10.14
N PHE A 8 -12.01 22.12 9.54
CA PHE A 8 -11.28 20.86 9.29
C PHE A 8 -9.95 21.10 8.58
N PHE A 9 -9.92 22.04 7.63
CA PHE A 9 -8.76 22.41 6.83
C PHE A 9 -7.65 23.16 7.60
N HIS A 10 -7.88 23.52 8.86
CA HIS A 10 -6.88 24.19 9.70
C HIS A 10 -6.14 23.24 10.63
N ASP A 11 -6.65 22.01 10.82
CA ASP A 11 -6.02 21.02 11.69
C ASP A 11 -5.23 20.01 10.85
N PRO A 12 -3.88 20.05 10.87
CA PRO A 12 -3.05 19.19 10.03
C PRO A 12 -3.27 17.70 10.32
N LYS A 13 -3.64 17.33 11.55
CA LYS A 13 -3.97 15.93 11.89
C LYS A 13 -5.21 15.47 11.15
N LYS A 14 -6.26 16.30 11.17
CA LYS A 14 -7.54 16.00 10.50
C LYS A 14 -7.37 15.96 8.99
N VAL A 15 -6.61 16.90 8.43
CA VAL A 15 -6.31 16.91 6.99
C VAL A 15 -5.53 15.66 6.58
N LEU A 16 -4.47 15.29 7.33
CA LEU A 16 -3.72 14.07 7.06
C LEU A 16 -4.58 12.81 7.16
N LEU A 17 -5.45 12.73 8.18
CA LEU A 17 -6.41 11.64 8.30
C LEU A 17 -7.35 11.58 7.09
N GLY A 18 -7.86 12.72 6.63
CA GLY A 18 -8.67 12.81 5.41
C GLY A 18 -7.93 12.33 4.16
N ILE A 19 -6.64 12.68 4.01
CA ILE A 19 -5.77 12.22 2.93
C ILE A 19 -5.60 10.69 2.98
N ILE A 20 -5.33 10.13 4.15
CA ILE A 20 -5.20 8.68 4.35
C ILE A 20 -6.50 7.97 3.98
N LEU A 21 -7.64 8.44 4.50
CA LEU A 21 -8.95 7.84 4.22
C LEU A 21 -9.29 7.92 2.73
N LEU A 22 -8.97 9.02 2.05
CA LEU A 22 -9.13 9.14 0.60
C LEU A 22 -8.24 8.16 -0.14
N GLY A 23 -6.96 8.03 0.25
CA GLY A 23 -6.02 7.10 -0.36
C GLY A 23 -6.44 5.64 -0.20
N ILE A 24 -6.96 5.26 0.97
CA ILE A 24 -7.54 3.94 1.23
C ILE A 24 -8.80 3.74 0.38
N ALA A 25 -9.70 4.72 0.33
CA ALA A 25 -10.95 4.63 -0.43
C ALA A 25 -10.69 4.42 -1.92
N LEU A 26 -9.77 5.19 -2.52
CA LEU A 26 -9.40 5.02 -3.94
C LEU A 26 -8.90 3.61 -4.22
N ARG A 27 -7.97 3.10 -3.40
CA ARG A 27 -7.43 1.74 -3.52
C ARG A 27 -8.50 0.68 -3.33
N LEU A 28 -9.39 0.86 -2.35
CA LEU A 28 -10.47 -0.09 -2.07
C LEU A 28 -11.47 -0.13 -3.22
N ILE A 29 -11.86 1.03 -3.78
CA ILE A 29 -12.71 1.11 -4.97
C ILE A 29 -12.02 0.40 -6.14
N THR A 30 -10.72 0.66 -6.36
CA THR A 30 -9.95 -0.03 -7.41
C THR A 30 -9.98 -1.55 -7.21
N ALA A 31 -9.66 -2.03 -6.02
CA ALA A 31 -9.62 -3.46 -5.73
C ALA A 31 -10.99 -4.13 -5.82
N VAL A 32 -12.06 -3.51 -5.31
CA VAL A 32 -13.40 -4.14 -5.29
C VAL A 32 -14.05 -4.10 -6.67
N VAL A 33 -13.94 -2.99 -7.39
CA VAL A 33 -14.66 -2.78 -8.66
C VAL A 33 -13.92 -3.41 -9.84
N PHE A 34 -12.59 -3.34 -9.87
CA PHE A 34 -11.81 -3.72 -11.07
C PHE A 34 -11.11 -5.07 -10.94
N PHE A 35 -10.72 -5.49 -9.73
CA PHE A 35 -9.97 -6.73 -9.53
C PHE A 35 -10.82 -7.83 -8.88
N GLY A 36 -11.45 -7.52 -7.75
CA GLY A 36 -12.18 -8.47 -6.92
C GLY A 36 -11.30 -9.66 -6.49
N ASN A 37 -11.91 -10.85 -6.53
CA ASN A 37 -11.22 -12.12 -6.30
C ASN A 37 -10.57 -12.68 -7.57
N ASN A 38 -10.70 -12.01 -8.71
CA ASN A 38 -10.09 -12.50 -9.94
C ASN A 38 -8.59 -12.23 -9.91
N ILE A 39 -7.83 -13.23 -10.33
CA ILE A 39 -6.41 -13.13 -10.62
C ILE A 39 -6.27 -13.28 -12.11
N GLN A 40 -5.88 -12.20 -12.79
CA GLN A 40 -5.84 -12.19 -14.24
C GLN A 40 -4.68 -11.34 -14.73
N ALA A 41 -4.17 -11.66 -15.92
CA ALA A 41 -3.10 -10.90 -16.52
C ALA A 41 -3.59 -9.51 -16.94
N LEU A 42 -3.29 -8.49 -16.14
CA LEU A 42 -3.56 -7.09 -16.46
C LEU A 42 -2.26 -6.34 -16.82
N PRO A 43 -2.33 -5.34 -17.70
CA PRO A 43 -1.17 -4.53 -18.06
C PRO A 43 -0.50 -3.92 -16.82
N GLY A 44 0.80 -4.21 -16.64
CA GLY A 44 1.60 -3.66 -15.54
C GLY A 44 1.43 -4.34 -14.18
N VAL A 45 0.57 -5.35 -14.03
CA VAL A 45 0.40 -6.07 -12.76
C VAL A 45 0.37 -7.59 -12.94
N TYR A 46 0.99 -8.09 -14.01
CA TYR A 46 1.05 -9.52 -14.33
C TYR A 46 1.60 -10.38 -13.19
N ASP A 47 2.50 -9.81 -12.39
CA ASP A 47 3.12 -10.45 -11.24
C ASP A 47 2.11 -10.96 -10.20
N GLU A 48 0.88 -10.43 -10.17
CA GLU A 48 -0.16 -10.95 -9.26
C GLU A 48 -0.51 -12.41 -9.55
N VAL A 49 -0.42 -12.83 -10.82
CA VAL A 49 -0.63 -14.21 -11.24
C VAL A 49 0.48 -15.10 -10.66
N SER A 50 1.72 -14.63 -10.73
CA SER A 50 2.88 -15.34 -10.20
C SER A 50 2.83 -15.49 -8.70
N TYR A 51 2.53 -14.40 -7.98
CA TYR A 51 2.45 -14.42 -6.51
C TYR A 51 1.30 -15.27 -6.01
N HIS A 52 0.13 -15.20 -6.66
CA HIS A 52 -0.99 -16.08 -6.36
C HIS A 52 -0.62 -17.55 -6.57
N LYS A 53 -0.03 -17.91 -7.72
CA LYS A 53 0.40 -19.29 -8.02
C LYS A 53 1.44 -19.79 -7.03
N LEU A 54 2.43 -18.98 -6.68
CA LEU A 54 3.46 -19.34 -5.70
C LEU A 54 2.87 -19.57 -4.30
N ALA A 55 1.93 -18.73 -3.88
CA ALA A 55 1.27 -18.91 -2.58
C ALA A 55 0.51 -20.24 -2.53
N LEU A 56 -0.24 -20.59 -3.59
CA LEU A 56 -0.92 -21.88 -3.69
C LEU A 56 0.07 -23.06 -3.70
N ARG A 57 1.14 -22.99 -4.49
CA ARG A 57 2.19 -24.00 -4.55
C ARG A 57 2.85 -24.26 -3.19
N LEU A 58 3.08 -23.19 -2.43
CA LEU A 58 3.63 -23.28 -1.08
C LEU A 58 2.65 -23.98 -0.13
N LEU A 59 1.36 -23.63 -0.20
CA LEU A 59 0.31 -24.26 0.62
C LEU A 59 0.10 -25.74 0.27
N ASP A 60 0.28 -26.10 -0.99
CA ASP A 60 0.20 -27.49 -1.48
C ASP A 60 1.48 -28.31 -1.18
N GLY A 61 2.47 -27.72 -0.50
CA GLY A 61 3.67 -28.42 -0.03
C GLY A 61 4.81 -28.53 -1.05
N TYR A 62 4.72 -27.84 -2.18
CA TYR A 62 5.77 -27.87 -3.21
C TYR A 62 6.90 -26.83 -3.02
N GLY A 63 6.80 -26.02 -1.97
CA GLY A 63 7.76 -24.94 -1.70
C GLY A 63 7.68 -23.80 -2.73
N PHE A 64 8.75 -23.00 -2.80
CA PHE A 64 8.87 -21.88 -3.75
C PHE A 64 9.22 -22.40 -5.15
N SER A 65 8.22 -22.90 -5.87
CA SER A 65 8.41 -23.45 -7.22
C SER A 65 7.12 -23.34 -8.03
N PHE A 66 7.21 -23.39 -9.36
CA PHE A 66 6.04 -23.44 -10.26
C PHE A 66 5.87 -24.85 -10.84
N GLY A 67 4.64 -25.27 -11.10
CA GLY A 67 4.35 -26.58 -11.71
C GLY A 67 4.64 -26.65 -13.22
N GLU A 68 5.01 -25.52 -13.83
CA GLU A 68 5.28 -25.35 -15.25
C GLU A 68 6.50 -24.45 -15.46
N GLN A 69 7.02 -24.37 -16.68
CA GLN A 69 8.13 -23.48 -17.02
C GLN A 69 7.64 -22.02 -17.00
N TRP A 70 7.74 -21.38 -15.83
CA TRP A 70 7.22 -20.03 -15.58
C TRP A 70 8.24 -18.93 -15.88
N TRP A 71 9.54 -19.21 -15.70
CA TRP A 71 10.62 -18.25 -15.91
C TRP A 71 11.69 -18.83 -16.85
N PRO A 72 12.29 -18.04 -17.75
CA PRO A 72 13.38 -18.51 -18.59
C PRO A 72 14.53 -19.07 -17.73
N GLY A 73 14.89 -20.34 -17.95
CA GLY A 73 15.99 -20.99 -17.23
C GLY A 73 15.63 -21.57 -15.86
N THR A 74 14.34 -21.75 -15.54
CA THR A 74 13.91 -22.54 -14.37
C THR A 74 12.89 -23.58 -14.83
N ALA A 75 13.20 -24.86 -14.65
CA ALA A 75 12.30 -25.93 -15.07
C ALA A 75 11.09 -26.05 -14.13
N ALA A 76 10.08 -26.78 -14.57
CA ALA A 76 8.93 -27.09 -13.74
C ALA A 76 9.35 -27.85 -12.47
N ASN A 77 8.74 -27.48 -11.34
CA ASN A 77 8.99 -27.96 -9.98
C ASN A 77 10.40 -27.67 -9.42
N GLU A 78 11.25 -26.94 -10.14
CA GLU A 78 12.52 -26.48 -9.58
C GLU A 78 12.28 -25.29 -8.62
N PRO A 79 13.06 -25.19 -7.52
CA PRO A 79 13.04 -24.03 -6.65
C PRO A 79 13.35 -22.73 -7.41
N THR A 80 12.61 -21.66 -7.09
CA THR A 80 12.80 -20.33 -7.66
C THR A 80 13.07 -19.29 -6.57
N ALA A 81 14.02 -18.40 -6.85
CA ALA A 81 14.36 -17.25 -6.01
C ALA A 81 14.07 -15.91 -6.70
N HIS A 82 13.48 -15.93 -7.90
CA HIS A 82 13.23 -14.73 -8.72
C HIS A 82 12.09 -13.87 -8.17
N TRP A 83 11.26 -14.45 -7.31
CA TRP A 83 10.06 -13.83 -6.74
C TRP A 83 10.27 -13.52 -5.26
N SER A 84 9.64 -12.45 -4.77
CA SER A 84 9.78 -12.06 -3.36
C SER A 84 9.23 -13.13 -2.42
N TYR A 85 10.13 -13.79 -1.68
CA TYR A 85 9.75 -14.79 -0.67
C TYR A 85 8.81 -14.19 0.39
N LEU A 86 9.07 -12.96 0.84
CA LEU A 86 8.28 -12.32 1.89
C LEU A 86 6.86 -12.00 1.42
N TYR A 87 6.70 -11.60 0.16
CA TYR A 87 5.38 -11.33 -0.41
C TYR A 87 4.57 -12.62 -0.60
N THR A 88 5.21 -13.68 -1.10
CA THR A 88 4.59 -15.00 -1.20
C THR A 88 4.20 -15.54 0.18
N LEU A 89 5.04 -15.38 1.22
CA LEU A 89 4.72 -15.78 2.59
C LEU A 89 3.54 -14.98 3.16
N TYR A 90 3.46 -13.69 2.87
CA TYR A 90 2.31 -12.86 3.22
C TYR A 90 1.02 -13.43 2.62
N LEU A 91 0.99 -13.69 1.30
CA LEU A 91 -0.18 -14.26 0.65
C LEU A 91 -0.52 -15.65 1.17
N ALA A 92 0.47 -16.52 1.34
CA ALA A 92 0.27 -17.86 1.88
C ALA A 92 -0.35 -17.80 3.28
N ALA A 93 0.14 -16.91 4.16
CA ALA A 93 -0.43 -16.72 5.49
C ALA A 93 -1.90 -16.26 5.44
N VAL A 94 -2.24 -15.30 4.57
CA VAL A 94 -3.63 -14.88 4.38
C VAL A 94 -4.47 -16.05 3.85
N TYR A 95 -3.97 -16.80 2.87
CA TYR A 95 -4.70 -17.91 2.27
C TYR A 95 -4.84 -19.12 3.21
N THR A 96 -3.92 -19.33 4.15
CA THR A 96 -4.09 -20.31 5.23
C THR A 96 -5.28 -19.95 6.13
N LEU A 97 -5.47 -18.66 6.43
CA LEU A 97 -6.49 -18.20 7.37
C LEU A 97 -7.88 -18.07 6.73
N PHE A 98 -7.95 -17.65 5.47
CA PHE A 98 -9.20 -17.26 4.80
C PHE A 98 -9.50 -18.05 3.52
N GLY A 99 -8.67 -19.06 3.21
CA GLY A 99 -8.67 -19.73 1.91
C GLY A 99 -8.08 -18.85 0.80
N PRO A 100 -7.96 -19.36 -0.45
CA PRO A 100 -7.50 -18.61 -1.63
C PRO A 100 -8.42 -17.44 -2.01
N ASN A 101 -8.45 -16.40 -1.19
CA ASN A 101 -9.30 -15.21 -1.31
C ASN A 101 -8.42 -13.97 -1.57
N PRO A 102 -8.10 -13.67 -2.85
CA PRO A 102 -7.30 -12.51 -3.21
C PRO A 102 -7.83 -11.20 -2.67
N LEU A 103 -9.16 -11.01 -2.61
CA LEU A 103 -9.73 -9.74 -2.17
C LEU A 103 -9.37 -9.42 -0.72
N ILE A 104 -9.37 -10.41 0.18
CA ILE A 104 -8.95 -10.21 1.57
C ILE A 104 -7.48 -9.79 1.63
N ALA A 105 -6.60 -10.44 0.87
CA ALA A 105 -5.20 -10.06 0.77
C ALA A 105 -5.02 -8.63 0.21
N ARG A 106 -5.82 -8.23 -0.79
CA ARG A 106 -5.82 -6.86 -1.31
C ARG A 106 -6.21 -5.88 -0.21
N ILE A 107 -7.30 -6.14 0.52
CA ILE A 107 -7.79 -5.25 1.58
C ILE A 107 -6.74 -5.05 2.68
N ILE A 108 -6.10 -6.12 3.15
CA ILE A 108 -5.04 -6.03 4.18
C ILE A 108 -3.89 -5.15 3.67
N GLN A 109 -3.41 -5.41 2.44
CA GLN A 109 -2.37 -4.60 1.80
C GLN A 109 -2.79 -3.13 1.68
N ILE A 110 -4.03 -2.86 1.27
CA ILE A 110 -4.55 -1.51 1.10
C ILE A 110 -4.58 -0.74 2.41
N ILE A 111 -4.98 -1.36 3.51
CA ILE A 111 -4.97 -0.69 4.82
C ILE A 111 -3.55 -0.36 5.25
N ILE A 112 -2.61 -1.29 5.07
CA ILE A 112 -1.19 -1.09 5.41
C ILE A 112 -0.60 0.03 4.55
N VAL A 113 -0.65 -0.12 3.23
CA VAL A 113 0.02 0.77 2.27
C VAL A 113 -0.70 2.12 2.16
N GLY A 114 -2.03 2.10 2.10
CA GLY A 114 -2.85 3.32 2.05
C GLY A 114 -2.72 4.19 3.31
N THR A 115 -2.30 3.61 4.43
CA THR A 115 -1.94 4.36 5.65
C THR A 115 -0.47 4.76 5.64
N ALA A 116 0.42 3.80 5.44
CA ALA A 116 1.87 3.98 5.60
C ALA A 116 2.42 4.99 4.60
N LEU A 117 2.06 4.91 3.32
CA LEU A 117 2.63 5.75 2.28
C LEU A 117 2.38 7.25 2.51
N PRO A 118 1.13 7.76 2.59
CA PRO A 118 0.89 9.18 2.85
C PRO A 118 1.43 9.63 4.21
N TRP A 119 1.41 8.77 5.23
CA TRP A 119 1.99 9.10 6.54
C TRP A 119 3.52 9.24 6.47
N LEU A 120 4.22 8.32 5.81
CA LEU A 120 5.68 8.37 5.65
C LEU A 120 6.10 9.56 4.79
N LEU A 121 5.39 9.84 3.69
CA LEU A 121 5.64 11.03 2.87
C LEU A 121 5.46 12.32 3.67
N TYR A 122 4.40 12.40 4.48
CA TYR A 122 4.21 13.51 5.41
C TYR A 122 5.39 13.64 6.37
N ARG A 123 5.80 12.54 7.03
CA ARG A 123 6.90 12.55 8.00
C ARG A 123 8.24 12.90 7.38
N LEU A 124 8.54 12.36 6.21
CA LEU A 124 9.79 12.62 5.51
C LEU A 124 9.85 14.07 5.06
N SER A 125 8.79 14.56 4.41
CA SER A 125 8.69 15.96 4.01
C SER A 125 8.78 16.90 5.22
N TYR A 126 8.10 16.57 6.32
CA TYR A 126 8.14 17.37 7.55
C TYR A 126 9.57 17.44 8.11
N ARG A 127 10.31 16.32 8.14
CA ARG A 127 11.70 16.30 8.60
C ARG A 127 12.64 17.14 7.73
N VAL A 128 12.38 17.21 6.43
CA VAL A 128 13.22 17.95 5.47
C VAL A 128 12.90 19.44 5.49
N PHE A 129 11.62 19.82 5.52
CA PHE A 129 11.18 21.20 5.34
C PHE A 129 10.80 21.91 6.65
N VAL A 130 10.68 21.18 7.77
CA VAL A 130 10.28 21.73 9.08
C VAL A 130 11.25 21.28 10.21
N PRO A 131 12.58 21.46 10.07
CA PRO A 131 13.54 20.97 11.07
C PRO A 131 13.31 21.59 12.46
N ASP A 132 12.95 22.87 12.52
CA ASP A 132 12.69 23.59 13.78
C ASP A 132 11.42 23.11 14.50
N GLY A 133 10.48 22.50 13.77
CA GLY A 133 9.24 21.95 14.32
C GLY A 133 9.39 20.57 14.97
N LEU A 134 10.56 19.93 14.85
CA LEU A 134 10.80 18.61 15.42
C LEU A 134 10.82 18.61 16.95
N ALA A 135 11.21 19.73 17.57
CA ALA A 135 11.29 19.87 19.02
C ALA A 135 9.93 20.14 19.69
N THR A 136 9.02 20.83 18.99
CA THR A 136 7.68 21.18 19.46
C THR A 136 6.66 20.08 19.18
N GLY A 137 6.83 19.36 18.08
CA GLY A 137 6.03 18.19 17.77
C GLY A 137 5.30 18.35 16.44
N MET A 138 5.25 17.25 15.69
CA MET A 138 4.90 17.20 14.27
C MET A 138 3.54 17.82 13.89
N PHE A 139 2.62 17.91 14.84
CA PHE A 139 1.27 18.41 14.64
C PHE A 139 0.93 19.61 15.50
N GLU A 140 1.90 20.17 16.22
CA GLU A 140 1.68 21.44 16.92
C GLU A 140 1.56 22.56 15.89
N ILE A 141 0.54 23.39 16.07
CA ILE A 141 0.23 24.48 15.15
C ILE A 141 1.01 25.70 15.63
N ASP A 142 2.24 25.85 15.17
CA ASP A 142 2.93 27.14 15.19
C ASP A 142 2.52 27.92 13.93
N GLY A 143 2.07 29.16 14.11
CA GLY A 143 1.73 30.05 12.99
C GLY A 143 2.92 30.28 12.04
N ARG A 144 4.16 30.15 12.55
CA ARG A 144 5.40 30.30 11.77
C ARG A 144 5.65 29.16 10.79
N LEU A 145 5.32 27.93 11.18
CA LEU A 145 5.64 26.70 10.42
C LEU A 145 4.49 26.23 9.51
N ARG A 146 3.45 27.06 9.39
CA ARG A 146 2.20 26.68 8.73
C ARG A 146 2.36 26.48 7.22
N ARG A 147 3.31 27.16 6.59
CA ARG A 147 3.55 27.03 5.14
C ARG A 147 4.29 25.73 4.84
N GLU A 148 5.30 25.43 5.63
CA GLU A 148 6.17 24.28 5.51
C GLU A 148 5.39 22.99 5.83
N GLN A 149 4.53 23.03 6.86
CA GLN A 149 3.63 21.92 7.17
C GLN A 149 2.62 21.64 6.03
N LYS A 150 2.17 22.67 5.31
CA LYS A 150 1.33 22.48 4.11
C LYS A 150 2.07 21.74 3.00
N ILE A 151 3.38 22.00 2.81
CA ILE A 151 4.20 21.26 1.84
C ILE A 151 4.19 19.76 2.18
N SER A 152 4.30 19.42 3.47
CA SER A 152 4.22 18.03 3.92
C SER A 152 2.85 17.39 3.66
N LEU A 153 1.76 18.13 3.88
CA LEU A 153 0.41 17.66 3.55
C LEU A 153 0.21 17.49 2.04
N VAL A 154 0.77 18.37 1.21
CA VAL A 154 0.72 18.25 -0.25
C VAL A 154 1.49 17.01 -0.72
N ALA A 155 2.68 16.75 -0.16
CA ALA A 155 3.44 15.53 -0.48
C ALA A 155 2.62 14.26 -0.15
N ALA A 156 1.98 14.21 1.02
CA ALA A 156 1.10 13.12 1.40
C ALA A 156 -0.10 12.98 0.46
N ALA A 157 -0.73 14.10 0.09
CA ALA A 157 -1.87 14.11 -0.82
C ALA A 157 -1.51 13.57 -2.20
N ILE A 158 -0.37 13.99 -2.76
CA ILE A 158 0.13 13.49 -4.04
C ILE A 158 0.30 11.96 -3.97
N GLY A 159 1.00 11.44 -2.97
CA GLY A 159 1.19 9.99 -2.83
C GLY A 159 -0.11 9.20 -2.60
N ALA A 160 -1.10 9.80 -1.92
CA ALA A 160 -2.38 9.16 -1.69
C ALA A 160 -3.20 8.98 -2.99
N VAL A 161 -3.19 9.98 -3.89
CA VAL A 161 -4.07 10.04 -5.07
C VAL A 161 -3.36 9.76 -6.40
N TYR A 162 -2.05 9.58 -6.41
CA TYR A 162 -1.31 9.28 -7.64
C TYR A 162 -1.73 7.91 -8.20
N ILE A 163 -2.23 7.91 -9.44
CA ILE A 163 -2.90 6.76 -10.05
C ILE A 163 -2.05 5.50 -10.10
N TYR A 164 -0.77 5.65 -10.42
CA TYR A 164 0.16 4.53 -10.44
C TYR A 164 0.25 3.85 -9.07
N LEU A 165 0.35 4.63 -7.99
CA LEU A 165 0.50 4.09 -6.63
C LEU A 165 -0.75 3.40 -6.13
N PHE A 166 -1.95 3.96 -6.34
CA PHE A 166 -3.17 3.29 -5.89
C PHE A 166 -3.56 2.09 -6.78
N TYR A 167 -3.21 2.12 -8.08
CA TYR A 167 -3.44 0.98 -8.98
C TYR A 167 -2.58 -0.22 -8.59
N TYR A 168 -1.27 -0.02 -8.42
CA TYR A 168 -0.34 -1.10 -8.06
C TYR A 168 -0.60 -1.64 -6.64
N SER A 169 -0.91 -0.78 -5.67
CA SER A 169 -1.21 -1.23 -4.30
C SER A 169 -2.61 -1.84 -4.12
N ALA A 170 -3.50 -1.72 -5.11
CA ALA A 170 -4.73 -2.51 -5.18
C ALA A 170 -4.48 -3.90 -5.81
N ALA A 171 -3.41 -4.06 -6.59
CA ALA A 171 -2.98 -5.33 -7.17
C ALA A 171 -2.22 -6.20 -6.15
N LEU A 172 -2.16 -7.52 -6.36
CA LEU A 172 -1.38 -8.40 -5.48
C LEU A 172 0.08 -8.53 -5.93
N ILE A 173 0.80 -7.41 -5.85
CA ILE A 173 2.20 -7.30 -6.27
C ILE A 173 3.04 -6.60 -5.20
N THR A 174 4.35 -6.83 -5.28
CA THR A 174 5.34 -6.35 -4.31
C THR A 174 5.40 -4.84 -4.16
N GLU A 175 5.16 -4.13 -5.25
CA GLU A 175 5.27 -2.69 -5.38
C GLU A 175 4.41 -1.96 -4.35
N GLY A 176 3.30 -2.55 -3.90
CA GLY A 176 2.54 -2.00 -2.78
C GLY A 176 3.34 -1.90 -1.48
N PHE A 177 4.18 -2.87 -1.13
CA PHE A 177 4.92 -2.89 0.13
C PHE A 177 6.32 -2.26 0.06
N TYR A 178 6.92 -2.17 -1.13
CA TYR A 178 8.31 -1.70 -1.30
C TYR A 178 8.43 -0.30 -1.94
N ILE A 179 7.32 0.32 -2.35
CA ILE A 179 7.26 1.71 -2.86
C ILE A 179 6.55 2.61 -1.84
#